data_AF-A0A1I0QV83-F1
#
_entry.id   AF-A0A1I0QV83-F1
#
_cell.length_a   1.000
_cell.length_b   1.000
_cell.length_c   1.000
_cell.angle_alpha   90.00
_cell.angle_beta   90.00
_cell.angle_gamma   90.00
#
_symmetry.space_group_name_H-M   'P 1'
#
loop_
_entity.id
_entity.type
_entity.pdbx_description
1 polymer ?
#
loop_
_entity_poly.entity_id
_entity_poly.type
_entity_poly.pdbx_seq_one_letter_code
_entity_poly.pdbx_strand_id
1 'polypeptide(L)'
;MSVPQKLLIGAIGFAAILSLSAALANKASYTWFFLSIATLAGLSAFFKFSKKQKIQNTPFKPKWRAILKEEVPFYTELSIADKAIFEERVKTFFSDVDITGVGFEIDDTCRLLVAASAIVPFWELPFWNYGDLHEVLVYPDAFDHDYQIDKDHHILGMVGSGRNMDHVMILSKKALYMGFENLTNKSHVGFHEFAHLLDKSDGSIDGVPRSFLPDELVNPWTKLVHREMKKIRNQESDINPYGATNESEFFAVVSEYFQKRPDLMKRKHPDLYKMLLLIYNK
;
A
#
# COMPACT_ATOMS: atom_id res chain seq x y z
N MET A 1 -12.57 -26.83 -14.05
CA MET A 1 -11.54 -25.93 -14.63
C MET A 1 -12.21 -24.85 -15.46
N SER A 2 -11.90 -23.60 -15.20
CA SER A 2 -12.33 -22.48 -16.04
C SER A 2 -11.63 -22.55 -17.41
N VAL A 3 -12.27 -22.01 -18.46
CA VAL A 3 -11.66 -21.87 -19.80
C VAL A 3 -10.21 -21.34 -19.77
N PRO A 4 -9.87 -20.32 -18.95
CA PRO A 4 -8.49 -19.85 -18.83
C PRO A 4 -7.51 -20.85 -18.20
N GLN A 5 -7.94 -21.70 -17.28
CA GLN A 5 -7.07 -22.76 -16.73
C GLN A 5 -6.70 -23.82 -17.79
N LYS A 6 -7.61 -24.11 -18.73
CA LYS A 6 -7.33 -25.04 -19.84
C LYS A 6 -6.32 -24.45 -20.83
N LEU A 7 -6.40 -23.15 -21.10
CA LEU A 7 -5.46 -22.42 -21.97
C LEU A 7 -4.06 -22.35 -21.35
N LEU A 8 -3.95 -22.11 -20.05
CA LEU A 8 -2.65 -22.06 -19.35
C LEU A 8 -1.96 -23.43 -19.35
N ILE A 9 -2.69 -24.51 -19.05
CA ILE A 9 -2.14 -25.88 -19.10
C ILE A 9 -1.75 -26.26 -20.54
N GLY A 10 -2.55 -25.85 -21.54
CA GLY A 10 -2.20 -26.04 -22.95
C GLY A 10 -0.91 -25.30 -23.36
N ALA A 11 -0.73 -24.06 -22.90
CA ALA A 11 0.46 -23.26 -23.18
C ALA A 11 1.72 -23.83 -22.48
N ILE A 12 1.59 -24.28 -21.22
CA ILE A 12 2.68 -24.96 -20.49
C ILE A 12 3.07 -26.26 -21.21
N GLY A 13 2.10 -27.07 -21.63
CA GLY A 13 2.34 -28.28 -22.39
C GLY A 13 3.04 -28.02 -23.73
N PHE A 14 2.63 -26.96 -24.45
CA PHE A 14 3.25 -26.58 -25.72
C PHE A 14 4.70 -26.07 -25.55
N ALA A 15 4.96 -25.27 -24.50
CA ALA A 15 6.31 -24.81 -24.17
C ALA A 15 7.23 -25.97 -23.74
N ALA A 16 6.69 -26.96 -23.02
CA ALA A 16 7.43 -28.17 -22.64
C ALA A 16 7.80 -29.04 -23.86
N ILE A 17 6.90 -29.18 -24.84
CA ILE A 17 7.16 -29.92 -26.08
C ILE A 17 8.21 -29.21 -26.95
N LEU A 18 8.16 -27.88 -27.05
CA LEU A 18 9.14 -27.08 -27.80
C LEU A 18 10.53 -27.10 -27.17
N SER A 19 10.63 -27.12 -25.84
CA SER A 19 11.91 -27.22 -25.14
C SER A 19 12.54 -28.61 -25.26
N LEU A 20 11.73 -29.68 -25.24
CA LEU A 20 12.19 -31.05 -25.46
C LEU A 20 12.73 -31.26 -26.89
N SER A 21 12.05 -30.70 -27.89
CA SER A 21 12.47 -30.79 -29.30
C SER A 21 13.71 -29.95 -29.59
N ALA A 22 13.87 -28.80 -28.92
CA ALA A 22 15.06 -27.94 -29.03
C ALA A 22 16.32 -28.56 -28.39
N ALA A 23 16.17 -29.32 -27.30
CA ALA A 23 17.27 -30.03 -26.63
C ALA A 23 17.92 -31.10 -27.53
N LEU A 24 17.18 -31.65 -28.50
CA LEU A 24 17.66 -32.64 -29.46
C LEU A 24 18.47 -32.04 -30.63
N ALA A 25 18.42 -30.72 -30.87
CA ALA A 25 18.94 -30.08 -32.10
C ALA A 25 20.20 -29.20 -31.92
N ASN A 26 20.74 -29.11 -30.70
CA ASN A 26 22.04 -28.54 -30.28
C ASN A 26 22.55 -27.17 -30.82
N LYS A 27 21.77 -26.41 -31.62
CA LYS A 27 22.01 -24.98 -31.93
C LYS A 27 20.75 -24.11 -31.91
N ALA A 28 19.58 -24.71 -31.74
CA ALA A 28 18.30 -24.01 -31.59
C ALA A 28 17.87 -23.84 -30.11
N SER A 29 18.68 -24.30 -29.15
CA SER A 29 18.31 -24.32 -27.72
C SER A 29 18.06 -22.93 -27.14
N TYR A 30 18.87 -21.94 -27.50
CA TYR A 30 18.73 -20.57 -27.00
C TYR A 30 17.53 -19.84 -27.62
N THR A 31 17.27 -20.00 -28.92
CA THR A 31 16.14 -19.32 -29.58
C THR A 31 14.80 -19.82 -29.06
N TRP A 32 14.64 -21.15 -28.89
CA TRP A 32 13.43 -21.72 -28.30
C TRP A 32 13.30 -21.38 -26.81
N PHE A 33 14.41 -21.31 -26.07
CA PHE A 33 14.41 -20.84 -24.68
C PHE A 33 13.93 -19.38 -24.57
N PHE A 34 14.49 -18.45 -25.33
CA PHE A 34 14.04 -17.05 -25.34
C PHE A 34 12.60 -16.91 -25.85
N LEU A 35 12.17 -17.70 -26.83
CA LEU A 35 10.79 -17.72 -27.31
C LEU A 35 9.82 -18.25 -26.22
N SER A 36 10.23 -19.24 -25.44
CA SER A 36 9.43 -19.75 -24.31
C SER A 36 9.31 -18.71 -23.18
N ILE A 37 10.38 -17.99 -22.87
CA ILE A 37 10.34 -16.88 -21.90
C ILE A 37 9.44 -15.75 -22.44
N ALA A 38 9.58 -15.37 -23.71
CA ALA A 38 8.76 -14.33 -24.32
C ALA A 38 7.27 -14.70 -24.36
N THR A 39 6.93 -15.96 -24.63
CA THR A 39 5.54 -16.43 -24.61
C THR A 39 4.98 -16.48 -23.19
N LEU A 40 5.73 -16.93 -22.19
CA LEU A 40 5.32 -16.90 -20.78
C LEU A 40 5.15 -15.46 -20.25
N ALA A 41 6.08 -14.56 -20.59
CA ALA A 41 5.98 -13.15 -20.27
C ALA A 41 4.78 -12.49 -20.95
N GLY A 42 4.55 -12.78 -22.23
CA GLY A 42 3.40 -12.30 -22.99
C GLY A 42 2.06 -12.80 -22.44
N LEU A 43 1.99 -14.07 -22.03
CA LEU A 43 0.82 -14.65 -21.36
C LEU A 43 0.57 -13.98 -20.01
N SER A 44 1.59 -13.84 -19.17
CA SER A 44 1.49 -13.15 -17.87
C SER A 44 1.01 -11.71 -18.02
N ALA A 45 1.61 -10.96 -18.96
CA ALA A 45 1.19 -9.60 -19.29
C ALA A 45 -0.26 -9.55 -19.80
N PHE A 46 -0.66 -10.47 -20.67
CA PHE A 46 -2.03 -10.59 -21.17
C PHE A 46 -3.03 -10.89 -20.04
N PHE A 47 -2.70 -11.81 -19.12
CA PHE A 47 -3.55 -12.13 -17.97
C PHE A 47 -3.70 -10.93 -17.02
N LYS A 48 -2.60 -10.23 -16.71
CA LYS A 48 -2.64 -8.99 -15.91
C LYS A 48 -3.49 -7.91 -16.60
N PHE A 49 -3.28 -7.70 -17.90
CA PHE A 49 -4.04 -6.73 -18.69
C PHE A 49 -5.54 -7.07 -18.77
N SER A 50 -5.87 -8.35 -18.95
CA SER A 50 -7.26 -8.84 -18.99
C SER A 50 -7.95 -8.72 -17.63
N LYS A 51 -7.25 -9.05 -16.52
CA LYS A 51 -7.74 -8.82 -15.13
C LYS A 51 -8.06 -7.33 -14.93
N LYS A 52 -7.14 -6.45 -15.32
CA LYS A 52 -7.27 -4.99 -15.22
C LYS A 52 -8.46 -4.46 -16.02
N GLN A 53 -8.58 -4.82 -17.30
CA GLN A 53 -9.73 -4.41 -18.12
C GLN A 53 -11.07 -4.93 -17.56
N LYS A 54 -11.10 -6.19 -17.09
CA LYS A 54 -12.33 -6.77 -16.55
C LYS A 54 -12.80 -6.03 -15.29
N ILE A 55 -11.88 -5.69 -14.40
CA ILE A 55 -12.19 -4.95 -13.17
C ILE A 55 -12.61 -3.51 -13.50
N GLN A 56 -11.92 -2.84 -14.42
CA GLN A 56 -12.30 -1.50 -14.89
C GLN A 56 -13.67 -1.46 -15.57
N ASN A 57 -14.05 -2.50 -16.31
CA ASN A 57 -15.35 -2.56 -16.97
C ASN A 57 -16.50 -3.06 -16.06
N THR A 58 -16.19 -3.50 -14.83
CA THR A 58 -17.22 -3.92 -13.88
C THR A 58 -17.80 -2.70 -13.16
N PRO A 59 -19.14 -2.50 -13.17
CA PRO A 59 -19.75 -1.42 -12.41
C PRO A 59 -19.41 -1.51 -10.92
N PHE A 60 -19.13 -0.36 -10.31
CA PHE A 60 -18.88 -0.31 -8.87
C PHE A 60 -20.14 -0.72 -8.09
N LYS A 61 -20.00 -1.68 -7.18
CA LYS A 61 -21.15 -2.36 -6.55
C LYS A 61 -21.90 -1.40 -5.61
N PRO A 62 -23.24 -1.36 -5.62
CA PRO A 62 -24.01 -0.54 -4.68
C PRO A 62 -23.70 -0.82 -3.21
N LYS A 63 -23.50 -2.09 -2.83
CA LYS A 63 -23.10 -2.49 -1.47
C LYS A 63 -21.77 -1.87 -1.05
N TRP A 64 -20.80 -1.79 -1.95
CA TRP A 64 -19.50 -1.17 -1.65
C TRP A 64 -19.64 0.33 -1.39
N ARG A 65 -20.52 1.02 -2.13
CA ARG A 65 -20.83 2.44 -1.85
C ARG A 65 -21.46 2.64 -0.48
N ALA A 66 -22.34 1.73 -0.07
CA ALA A 66 -22.98 1.78 1.25
C ALA A 66 -21.92 1.66 2.35
N ILE A 67 -21.04 0.66 2.25
CA ILE A 67 -19.92 0.45 3.18
C ILE A 67 -19.02 1.69 3.23
N LEU A 68 -18.58 2.21 2.07
CA LEU A 68 -17.70 3.39 2.04
C LEU A 68 -18.36 4.63 2.67
N LYS A 69 -19.69 4.80 2.54
CA LYS A 69 -20.41 5.89 3.18
C LYS A 69 -20.51 5.74 4.70
N GLU A 70 -20.56 4.51 5.19
CA GLU A 70 -20.66 4.21 6.61
C GLU A 70 -19.30 4.28 7.29
N GLU A 71 -18.28 3.69 6.67
CA GLU A 71 -17.00 3.39 7.32
C GLU A 71 -15.89 4.39 6.99
N VAL A 72 -16.02 5.18 5.91
CA VAL A 72 -14.94 6.06 5.43
C VAL A 72 -15.41 7.52 5.41
N PRO A 73 -15.20 8.29 6.49
CA PRO A 73 -15.63 9.70 6.59
C PRO A 73 -15.16 10.55 5.40
N PHE A 74 -13.89 10.39 4.99
CA PHE A 74 -13.34 11.09 3.82
C PHE A 74 -14.21 10.89 2.56
N TYR A 75 -14.67 9.66 2.31
CA TYR A 75 -15.51 9.36 1.15
C TYR A 75 -16.85 10.08 1.22
N THR A 76 -17.42 10.30 2.41
CA THR A 76 -18.69 11.01 2.55
C THR A 76 -18.60 12.48 2.15
N GLU A 77 -17.47 13.12 2.46
CA GLU A 77 -17.19 14.54 2.22
C GLU A 77 -16.90 14.85 0.74
N LEU A 78 -16.53 13.84 -0.06
CA LEU A 78 -16.25 13.99 -1.48
C LEU A 78 -17.48 14.44 -2.29
N SER A 79 -17.22 15.25 -3.32
CA SER A 79 -18.20 15.60 -4.33
C SER A 79 -18.65 14.35 -5.13
N ILE A 80 -19.74 14.46 -5.91
CA ILE A 80 -20.19 13.33 -6.75
C ILE A 80 -19.11 12.95 -7.77
N ALA A 81 -18.42 13.94 -8.35
CA ALA A 81 -17.34 13.70 -9.29
C ALA A 81 -16.15 13.00 -8.60
N ASP A 82 -15.77 13.47 -7.41
CA ASP A 82 -14.66 12.89 -6.66
C ASP A 82 -14.97 11.49 -6.14
N LYS A 83 -16.23 11.21 -5.76
CA LYS A 83 -16.67 9.85 -5.41
C LYS A 83 -16.45 8.89 -6.57
N ALA A 84 -16.76 9.28 -7.81
CA ALA A 84 -16.50 8.45 -8.98
C ALA A 84 -14.99 8.19 -9.18
N ILE A 85 -14.14 9.20 -8.96
CA ILE A 85 -12.68 9.04 -9.01
C ILE A 85 -12.20 8.08 -7.91
N PHE A 86 -12.71 8.22 -6.69
CA PHE A 86 -12.38 7.34 -5.57
C PHE A 86 -12.78 5.88 -5.86
N GLU A 87 -13.98 5.65 -6.39
CA GLU A 87 -14.48 4.34 -6.80
C GLU A 87 -13.58 3.69 -7.88
N GLU A 88 -13.10 4.47 -8.85
CA GLU A 88 -12.14 3.98 -9.86
C GLU A 88 -10.75 3.69 -9.28
N ARG A 89 -10.27 4.49 -8.31
CA ARG A 89 -9.03 4.21 -7.58
C ARG A 89 -9.14 2.92 -6.76
N VAL A 90 -10.29 2.66 -6.11
CA VAL A 90 -10.55 1.40 -5.40
C VAL A 90 -10.52 0.20 -6.37
N LYS A 91 -11.18 0.31 -7.53
CA LYS A 91 -11.15 -0.75 -8.56
C LYS A 91 -9.73 -1.01 -9.04
N THR A 92 -8.96 0.04 -9.28
CA THR A 92 -7.56 -0.07 -9.70
C THR A 92 -6.72 -0.75 -8.62
N PHE A 93 -6.88 -0.36 -7.35
CA PHE A 93 -6.22 -1.00 -6.23
C PHE A 93 -6.54 -2.51 -6.16
N PHE A 94 -7.81 -2.90 -6.25
CA PHE A 94 -8.20 -4.32 -6.24
C PHE A 94 -7.77 -5.12 -7.48
N SER A 95 -7.40 -4.45 -8.57
CA SER A 95 -6.80 -5.12 -9.73
C SER A 95 -5.33 -5.46 -9.47
N ASP A 96 -4.63 -4.53 -8.84
CA ASP A 96 -3.18 -4.51 -8.78
C ASP A 96 -2.64 -5.13 -7.48
N VAL A 97 -3.45 -5.11 -6.40
CA VAL A 97 -3.10 -5.63 -5.07
C VAL A 97 -4.13 -6.65 -4.61
N ASP A 98 -3.66 -7.86 -4.29
CA ASP A 98 -4.48 -8.89 -3.65
C ASP A 98 -4.58 -8.63 -2.13
N ILE A 99 -5.70 -8.99 -1.51
CA ILE A 99 -5.93 -8.78 -0.08
C ILE A 99 -6.41 -10.09 0.53
N THR A 100 -5.64 -10.61 1.48
CA THR A 100 -5.81 -11.96 2.02
C THR A 100 -5.98 -11.90 3.53
N GLY A 101 -7.06 -12.48 4.05
CA GLY A 101 -7.25 -12.67 5.49
C GLY A 101 -6.45 -13.87 5.99
N VAL A 102 -5.68 -13.70 7.07
CA VAL A 102 -4.94 -14.78 7.73
C VAL A 102 -5.77 -15.35 8.87
N GLY A 103 -6.24 -16.58 8.70
CA GLY A 103 -7.09 -17.26 9.68
C GLY A 103 -8.57 -16.85 9.64
N PHE A 104 -9.02 -16.07 8.64
CA PHE A 104 -10.43 -15.73 8.42
C PHE A 104 -10.72 -15.42 6.95
N GLU A 105 -11.99 -15.54 6.54
CA GLU A 105 -12.42 -15.10 5.21
C GLU A 105 -12.56 -13.58 5.16
N ILE A 106 -11.91 -12.96 4.18
CA ILE A 106 -11.94 -11.51 4.05
C ILE A 106 -13.26 -11.01 3.46
N ASP A 107 -13.94 -10.12 4.19
CA ASP A 107 -15.20 -9.52 3.79
C ASP A 107 -15.00 -8.23 2.95
N ASP A 108 -16.09 -7.74 2.34
CA ASP A 108 -16.05 -6.52 1.52
C ASP A 108 -15.61 -5.29 2.34
N THR A 109 -15.98 -5.20 3.62
CA THR A 109 -15.68 -4.06 4.49
C THR A 109 -14.18 -3.95 4.72
N CYS A 110 -13.56 -5.04 5.18
CA CYS A 110 -12.13 -5.09 5.42
C CYS A 110 -11.33 -4.75 4.16
N ARG A 111 -11.74 -5.29 3.00
CA ARG A 111 -11.09 -4.97 1.71
C ARG A 111 -11.19 -3.50 1.36
N LEU A 112 -12.36 -2.89 1.55
CA LEU A 112 -12.58 -1.47 1.26
C LEU A 112 -11.80 -0.57 2.22
N LEU A 113 -11.67 -0.94 3.49
CA LEU A 113 -10.86 -0.18 4.45
C LEU A 113 -9.36 -0.23 4.13
N VAL A 114 -8.84 -1.38 3.67
CA VAL A 114 -7.47 -1.47 3.16
C VAL A 114 -7.29 -0.56 1.94
N ALA A 115 -8.20 -0.64 0.96
CA ALA A 115 -8.12 0.23 -0.23
C ALA A 115 -8.24 1.72 0.12
N ALA A 116 -9.14 2.09 1.03
CA ALA A 116 -9.26 3.47 1.49
C ALA A 116 -7.99 3.95 2.20
N SER A 117 -7.33 3.10 2.98
CA SER A 117 -6.04 3.39 3.61
C SER A 117 -4.95 3.70 2.59
N ALA A 118 -5.01 3.04 1.43
CA ALA A 118 -4.11 3.24 0.32
C ALA A 118 -4.41 4.51 -0.50
N ILE A 119 -5.66 5.01 -0.47
CA ILE A 119 -6.11 6.08 -1.36
C ILE A 119 -6.14 7.44 -0.65
N VAL A 120 -6.67 7.48 0.58
CA VAL A 120 -6.94 8.73 1.30
C VAL A 120 -5.67 9.57 1.52
N PRO A 121 -4.54 9.00 1.99
CA PRO A 121 -3.34 9.81 2.23
C PRO A 121 -2.78 10.47 0.97
N PHE A 122 -2.98 9.85 -0.19
CA PHE A 122 -2.41 10.22 -1.48
C PHE A 122 -3.46 10.82 -2.43
N TRP A 123 -4.56 11.34 -1.88
CA TRP A 123 -5.66 11.85 -2.70
C TRP A 123 -5.19 12.91 -3.70
N GLU A 124 -4.38 13.87 -3.24
CA GLU A 124 -3.85 14.98 -4.06
C GLU A 124 -2.66 14.59 -4.96
N LEU A 125 -2.19 13.33 -4.87
CA LEU A 125 -1.24 12.81 -5.84
C LEU A 125 -2.02 12.30 -7.06
N PRO A 126 -1.85 12.92 -8.26
CA PRO A 126 -2.60 12.54 -9.45
C PRO A 126 -2.22 11.14 -9.96
N PHE A 127 -0.96 10.74 -9.74
CA PHE A 127 -0.44 9.42 -10.07
C PHE A 127 0.34 8.88 -8.88
N TRP A 128 -0.30 8.02 -8.09
CA TRP A 128 0.36 7.25 -7.04
C TRP A 128 0.37 5.77 -7.43
N ASN A 129 1.56 5.18 -7.42
CA ASN A 129 1.77 3.75 -7.58
C ASN A 129 2.35 3.22 -6.27
N TYR A 130 1.83 2.10 -5.78
CA TYR A 130 2.20 1.49 -4.50
C TYR A 130 3.55 0.75 -4.56
N GLY A 131 4.47 1.21 -5.42
CA GLY A 131 5.73 0.55 -5.73
C GLY A 131 5.53 -0.89 -6.21
N ASP A 132 6.18 -1.82 -5.53
CA ASP A 132 6.13 -3.26 -5.79
C ASP A 132 5.10 -4.00 -4.92
N LEU A 133 4.19 -3.30 -4.23
CA LEU A 133 3.16 -3.94 -3.42
C LEU A 133 2.26 -4.82 -4.29
N HIS A 134 2.15 -6.10 -3.94
CA HIS A 134 1.30 -7.08 -4.61
C HIS A 134 0.26 -7.70 -3.68
N GLU A 135 0.54 -7.78 -2.38
CA GLU A 135 -0.38 -8.40 -1.43
C GLU A 135 -0.44 -7.66 -0.10
N VAL A 136 -1.65 -7.50 0.44
CA VAL A 136 -1.89 -7.07 1.82
C VAL A 136 -2.46 -8.25 2.61
N LEU A 137 -1.68 -8.74 3.58
CA LEU A 137 -2.12 -9.74 4.54
C LEU A 137 -2.80 -9.05 5.71
N VAL A 138 -4.02 -9.47 6.02
CA VAL A 138 -4.76 -8.93 7.16
C VAL A 138 -4.85 -9.99 8.25
N TYR A 139 -4.27 -9.71 9.41
CA TYR A 139 -4.32 -10.53 10.61
C TYR A 139 -5.47 -10.07 11.50
N PRO A 140 -6.10 -10.95 12.30
CA PRO A 140 -7.25 -10.55 13.12
C PRO A 140 -6.90 -9.54 14.23
N ASP A 141 -5.70 -9.62 14.84
CA ASP A 141 -5.24 -8.70 15.88
C ASP A 141 -3.72 -8.41 15.73
N ALA A 142 -3.12 -7.73 16.71
CA ALA A 142 -1.69 -7.45 16.78
C ALA A 142 -0.84 -8.74 16.76
N PHE A 143 0.38 -8.62 16.25
CA PHE A 143 1.30 -9.74 16.05
C PHE A 143 2.73 -9.41 16.51
N ASP A 144 3.62 -10.41 16.53
CA ASP A 144 5.04 -10.26 16.79
C ASP A 144 5.90 -10.42 15.52
N HIS A 145 7.22 -10.33 15.65
CA HIS A 145 8.13 -10.48 14.51
C HIS A 145 8.14 -11.90 13.90
N ASP A 146 7.61 -12.89 14.61
CA ASP A 146 7.43 -14.27 14.14
C ASP A 146 6.00 -14.50 13.57
N TYR A 147 5.23 -13.43 13.38
CA TYR A 147 3.86 -13.41 12.87
C TYR A 147 2.84 -14.16 13.74
N GLN A 148 3.13 -14.33 15.03
CA GLN A 148 2.22 -14.94 15.98
C GLN A 148 1.28 -13.89 16.57
N ILE A 149 0.05 -14.30 16.88
CA ILE A 149 -0.98 -13.42 17.43
C ILE A 149 -1.15 -13.73 18.91
N ASP A 150 -0.98 -12.72 19.75
CA ASP A 150 -1.24 -12.77 21.18
C ASP A 150 -1.77 -11.41 21.68
N LYS A 151 -2.41 -11.38 22.84
CA LYS A 151 -2.88 -10.15 23.49
C LYS A 151 -1.73 -9.27 23.94
N ASP A 152 -0.57 -9.87 24.23
CA ASP A 152 0.63 -9.16 24.65
C ASP A 152 1.48 -8.67 23.47
N HIS A 153 1.04 -8.87 22.23
CA HIS A 153 1.74 -8.39 21.05
C HIS A 153 1.32 -6.97 20.66
N HIS A 154 2.19 -6.25 19.94
CA HIS A 154 2.04 -4.81 19.73
C HIS A 154 2.21 -4.37 18.28
N ILE A 155 2.68 -5.24 17.38
CA ILE A 155 2.86 -4.87 15.99
C ILE A 155 1.49 -4.84 15.33
N LEU A 156 1.08 -3.65 14.89
CA LEU A 156 -0.22 -3.42 14.27
C LEU A 156 -0.15 -3.50 12.75
N GLY A 157 1.02 -3.28 12.17
CA GLY A 157 1.27 -3.34 10.75
C GLY A 157 2.77 -3.47 10.49
N MET A 158 3.11 -3.88 9.27
CA MET A 158 4.48 -3.81 8.76
C MET A 158 4.51 -3.85 7.24
N VAL A 159 5.45 -3.13 6.64
CA VAL A 159 5.90 -3.36 5.27
C VAL A 159 6.96 -4.46 5.28
N GLY A 160 6.75 -5.51 4.51
CA GLY A 160 7.71 -6.59 4.36
C GLY A 160 9.03 -6.08 3.76
N SER A 161 10.15 -6.63 4.26
CA SER A 161 11.49 -6.33 3.76
C SER A 161 12.26 -7.61 3.46
N GLY A 162 13.06 -7.58 2.40
CA GLY A 162 13.87 -8.70 1.93
C GLY A 162 13.23 -9.49 0.77
N ARG A 163 14.06 -10.31 0.10
CA ARG A 163 13.81 -10.80 -1.27
C ARG A 163 12.42 -11.39 -1.54
N ASN A 164 11.80 -12.06 -0.55
CA ASN A 164 10.50 -12.71 -0.71
C ASN A 164 9.33 -11.96 -0.05
N MET A 165 9.57 -10.87 0.68
CA MET A 165 8.55 -10.11 1.40
C MET A 165 8.45 -8.65 0.97
N ASP A 166 9.36 -8.16 0.12
CA ASP A 166 9.40 -6.77 -0.34
C ASP A 166 8.12 -6.27 -1.04
N HIS A 167 7.23 -7.20 -1.43
CA HIS A 167 5.96 -6.96 -2.13
C HIS A 167 4.72 -7.21 -1.25
N VAL A 168 4.90 -7.42 0.06
CA VAL A 168 3.83 -7.74 1.01
C VAL A 168 3.74 -6.67 2.10
N MET A 169 2.53 -6.29 2.45
CA MET A 169 2.22 -5.51 3.65
C MET A 169 1.35 -6.35 4.59
N ILE A 170 1.54 -6.22 5.89
CA ILE A 170 0.73 -6.87 6.92
C ILE A 170 0.00 -5.80 7.73
N LEU A 171 -1.29 -6.03 8.02
CA LEU A 171 -2.13 -5.15 8.84
C LEU A 171 -2.94 -5.94 9.86
N SER A 172 -3.12 -5.40 11.06
CA SER A 172 -4.10 -5.86 12.05
C SER A 172 -5.49 -5.33 11.67
N LYS A 173 -6.46 -6.23 11.51
CA LYS A 173 -7.87 -5.92 11.22
C LYS A 173 -8.44 -4.98 12.28
N LYS A 174 -8.23 -5.30 13.55
CA LYS A 174 -8.72 -4.50 14.66
C LYS A 174 -8.18 -3.07 14.62
N ALA A 175 -6.86 -2.91 14.43
CA ALA A 175 -6.24 -1.59 14.34
C ALA A 175 -6.66 -0.83 13.09
N LEU A 176 -6.86 -1.53 11.96
CA LEU A 176 -7.38 -0.95 10.72
C LEU A 176 -8.76 -0.32 10.94
N TYR A 177 -9.70 -1.08 11.53
CA TYR A 177 -11.06 -0.60 11.79
C TYR A 177 -11.06 0.58 12.78
N MET A 178 -10.31 0.47 13.88
CA MET A 178 -10.17 1.57 14.85
C MET A 178 -9.62 2.86 14.21
N GLY A 179 -8.77 2.74 13.18
CA GLY A 179 -8.25 3.87 12.43
C GLY A 179 -9.33 4.70 11.73
N PHE A 180 -10.40 4.06 11.26
CA PHE A 180 -11.53 4.70 10.61
C PHE A 180 -12.61 5.17 11.60
N GLU A 181 -12.89 4.39 12.64
CA GLU A 181 -13.91 4.72 13.65
C GLU A 181 -13.54 5.94 14.50
N ASN A 182 -12.26 6.05 14.93
CA ASN A 182 -11.86 7.11 15.86
C ASN A 182 -11.40 8.38 15.12
N LEU A 183 -12.31 9.35 14.98
CA LEU A 183 -12.03 10.63 14.31
C LEU A 183 -11.15 11.59 15.13
N THR A 184 -11.01 11.34 16.43
CA THR A 184 -10.22 12.21 17.32
C THR A 184 -8.78 11.75 17.47
N ASN A 185 -8.48 10.49 17.16
CA ASN A 185 -7.12 9.97 17.21
C ASN A 185 -6.25 10.58 16.09
N LYS A 186 -4.94 10.64 16.34
CA LYS A 186 -3.92 11.03 15.37
C LYS A 186 -3.34 9.82 14.62
N SER A 187 -3.54 8.61 15.13
CA SER A 187 -3.02 7.38 14.54
C SER A 187 -4.04 6.67 13.65
N HIS A 188 -3.53 5.99 12.63
CA HIS A 188 -4.22 5.15 11.68
C HIS A 188 -3.22 4.18 11.03
N VAL A 189 -3.21 2.91 11.46
CA VAL A 189 -2.22 1.91 11.01
C VAL A 189 -2.13 1.76 9.49
N GLY A 190 -3.27 1.81 8.79
CA GLY A 190 -3.26 1.79 7.33
C GLY A 190 -2.46 2.97 6.73
N PHE A 191 -2.72 4.20 7.18
CA PHE A 191 -1.98 5.37 6.69
C PHE A 191 -0.50 5.30 7.06
N HIS A 192 -0.18 4.73 8.22
CA HIS A 192 1.19 4.49 8.68
C HIS A 192 1.96 3.59 7.70
N GLU A 193 1.46 2.37 7.46
CA GLU A 193 2.17 1.41 6.59
C GLU A 193 2.24 1.89 5.14
N PHE A 194 1.18 2.55 4.64
CA PHE A 194 1.25 3.12 3.31
C PHE A 194 2.21 4.33 3.22
N ALA A 195 2.43 5.08 4.31
CA ALA A 195 3.48 6.11 4.33
C ALA A 195 4.88 5.50 4.21
N HIS A 196 5.13 4.33 4.81
CA HIS A 196 6.39 3.60 4.58
C HIS A 196 6.59 3.21 3.12
N LEU A 197 5.53 2.95 2.34
CA LEU A 197 5.64 2.74 0.89
C LEU A 197 5.99 4.02 0.12
N LEU A 198 5.55 5.19 0.60
CA LEU A 198 5.96 6.49 0.06
C LEU A 198 7.45 6.74 0.30
N ASP A 199 7.91 6.43 1.51
CA ASP A 199 9.32 6.45 1.88
C ASP A 199 10.13 5.51 0.96
N LYS A 200 9.70 4.24 0.85
CA LYS A 200 10.30 3.19 0.00
C LYS A 200 10.33 3.52 -1.51
N SER A 201 9.69 4.59 -1.96
CA SER A 201 9.55 4.89 -3.40
C SER A 201 10.88 5.12 -4.12
N ASP A 202 11.94 5.51 -3.40
CA ASP A 202 13.30 5.64 -3.94
C ASP A 202 14.17 4.38 -3.74
N GLY A 203 13.59 3.32 -3.17
CA GLY A 203 14.23 2.05 -2.87
C GLY A 203 14.68 1.88 -1.42
N SER A 204 14.56 2.91 -0.57
CA SER A 204 14.95 2.87 0.85
C SER A 204 13.82 3.30 1.79
N ILE A 205 13.77 2.69 2.97
CA ILE A 205 12.89 3.14 4.06
C ILE A 205 13.79 3.82 5.10
N ASP A 206 14.02 5.12 4.96
CA ASP A 206 14.95 5.91 5.79
C ASP A 206 14.32 7.19 6.39
N GLY A 207 13.02 7.40 6.18
CA GLY A 207 12.27 8.58 6.60
C GLY A 207 12.46 9.80 5.69
N VAL A 208 13.05 9.64 4.52
CA VAL A 208 13.28 10.70 3.53
C VAL A 208 12.65 10.29 2.19
N PRO A 209 11.40 10.72 1.91
CA PRO A 209 10.73 10.38 0.66
C PRO A 209 11.29 11.19 -0.53
N ARG A 210 12.51 10.90 -0.99
CA ARG A 210 13.25 11.72 -1.98
C ARG A 210 12.52 11.85 -3.31
N SER A 211 11.76 10.85 -3.73
CA SER A 211 10.94 10.92 -4.94
C SER A 211 9.88 12.04 -4.89
N PHE A 212 9.53 12.51 -3.69
CA PHE A 212 8.48 13.51 -3.44
C PHE A 212 9.00 14.76 -2.74
N LEU A 213 10.32 14.83 -2.49
CA LEU A 213 10.96 15.93 -1.82
C LEU A 213 12.09 16.48 -2.70
N PRO A 214 12.03 17.74 -3.16
CA PRO A 214 13.13 18.35 -3.91
C PRO A 214 14.47 18.19 -3.19
N ASP A 215 15.54 17.90 -3.92
CA ASP A 215 16.88 17.65 -3.37
C ASP A 215 17.36 18.75 -2.40
N GLU A 216 17.03 20.01 -2.71
CA GLU A 216 17.35 21.18 -1.88
C GLU A 216 16.64 21.18 -0.51
N LEU A 217 15.53 20.47 -0.39
CA LEU A 217 14.74 20.34 0.83
C LEU A 217 15.07 19.09 1.65
N VAL A 218 15.84 18.13 1.12
CA VAL A 218 16.27 16.93 1.85
C VAL A 218 17.02 17.30 3.13
N ASN A 219 18.03 18.18 3.04
CA ASN A 219 18.80 18.61 4.21
C ASN A 219 17.94 19.39 5.24
N PRO A 220 17.12 20.39 4.83
CA PRO A 220 16.13 21.01 5.69
C PRO A 220 15.18 20.02 6.39
N TRP A 221 14.67 19.02 5.65
CA TRP A 221 13.80 17.98 6.17
C TRP A 221 14.50 17.13 7.23
N THR A 222 15.68 16.58 6.97
CA THR A 222 16.41 15.76 7.94
C THR A 222 16.70 16.54 9.23
N LYS A 223 17.10 17.81 9.13
CA LYS A 223 17.31 18.67 10.31
C LYS A 223 16.02 18.90 11.10
N LEU A 224 14.90 19.09 10.40
CA LEU A 224 13.59 19.22 11.00
C LEU A 224 13.19 17.94 11.73
N VAL A 225 13.31 16.77 11.09
CA VAL A 225 13.06 15.45 11.68
C VAL A 225 13.83 15.29 12.98
N HIS A 226 15.16 15.47 12.96
CA HIS A 226 15.99 15.30 14.16
C HIS A 226 15.62 16.26 15.30
N ARG A 227 15.26 17.51 14.96
CA ARG A 227 14.80 18.50 15.93
C ARG A 227 13.48 18.09 16.57
N GLU A 228 12.51 17.66 15.78
CA GLU A 228 11.18 17.29 16.29
C GLU A 228 11.24 15.96 17.06
N MET A 229 12.02 14.97 16.60
CA MET A 229 12.29 13.74 17.37
C MET A 229 12.91 14.04 18.74
N LYS A 230 13.80 15.04 18.84
CA LYS A 230 14.35 15.47 20.13
C LYS A 230 13.26 16.03 21.05
N LYS A 231 12.34 16.86 20.53
CA LYS A 231 11.20 17.36 21.32
C LYS A 231 10.29 16.23 21.80
N ILE A 232 10.04 15.22 20.95
CA ILE A 232 9.27 14.03 21.34
C ILE A 232 9.94 13.32 22.52
N ARG A 233 11.25 13.04 22.43
CA ARG A 233 12.01 12.40 23.51
C ARG A 233 12.02 13.21 24.81
N ASN A 234 12.03 14.54 24.70
CA ASN A 234 11.94 15.45 25.84
C ASN A 234 10.50 15.63 26.39
N GLN A 235 9.49 14.96 25.82
CA GLN A 235 8.08 15.14 26.16
C GLN A 235 7.56 16.57 25.93
N GLU A 236 8.18 17.30 24.99
CA GLU A 236 7.84 18.67 24.57
C GLU A 236 6.94 18.69 23.31
N SER A 237 6.51 17.52 22.84
CA SER A 237 5.69 17.36 21.63
C SER A 237 4.46 16.51 21.92
N ASP A 238 3.37 16.80 21.22
CA ASP A 238 2.15 15.99 21.27
C ASP A 238 2.06 14.96 20.13
N ILE A 239 3.15 14.79 19.36
CA ILE A 239 3.33 13.68 18.41
C ILE A 239 3.55 12.39 19.21
N ASN A 240 3.05 11.27 18.70
CA ASN A 240 3.18 9.96 19.36
C ASN A 240 4.67 9.65 19.64
N PRO A 241 5.06 9.28 20.89
CA PRO A 241 6.42 8.91 21.25
C PRO A 241 7.05 7.85 20.35
N TYR A 242 6.25 6.95 19.78
CA TYR A 242 6.71 5.93 18.84
C TYR A 242 7.44 6.53 17.62
N GLY A 243 7.05 7.72 17.17
CA GLY A 243 7.72 8.42 16.08
C GLY A 243 9.16 8.85 16.41
N ALA A 244 9.63 8.72 17.65
CA ALA A 244 11.03 8.98 18.00
C ALA A 244 11.93 7.73 17.94
N THR A 245 11.40 6.58 17.53
CA THR A 245 12.13 5.30 17.42
C THR A 245 13.25 5.38 16.37
N ASN A 246 12.92 5.82 15.16
CA ASN A 246 13.85 6.11 14.07
C ASN A 246 13.18 7.08 13.07
N GLU A 247 13.91 7.53 12.06
CA GLU A 247 13.45 8.53 11.08
C GLU A 247 12.31 8.04 10.18
N SER A 248 12.31 6.76 9.81
CA SER A 248 11.21 6.14 9.05
C SER A 248 9.92 6.12 9.85
N GLU A 249 9.98 5.68 11.11
CA GLU A 249 8.84 5.70 12.03
C GLU A 249 8.37 7.13 12.31
N PHE A 250 9.30 8.08 12.41
CA PHE A 250 8.96 9.48 12.51
C PHE A 250 8.12 9.92 11.32
N PHE A 251 8.56 9.62 10.09
CA PHE A 251 7.87 10.00 8.87
C PHE A 251 6.45 9.41 8.80
N ALA A 252 6.30 8.12 9.10
CA ALA A 252 4.98 7.49 9.10
C ALA A 252 4.05 8.08 10.17
N VAL A 253 4.54 8.32 11.40
CA VAL A 253 3.75 8.92 12.49
C VAL A 253 3.31 10.35 12.18
N VAL A 254 4.19 11.18 11.62
CA VAL A 254 3.80 12.55 11.25
C VAL A 254 2.86 12.57 10.05
N SER A 255 2.95 11.58 9.16
CA SER A 255 2.02 11.38 8.05
C SER A 255 0.63 11.01 8.54
N GLU A 256 0.50 10.09 9.50
CA GLU A 256 -0.78 9.78 10.15
C GLU A 256 -1.41 11.04 10.73
N TYR A 257 -0.64 11.82 11.50
CA TYR A 257 -1.12 13.05 12.12
C TYR A 257 -1.56 14.07 11.05
N PHE A 258 -0.76 14.26 10.01
CA PHE A 258 -1.09 15.16 8.91
C PHE A 258 -2.40 14.80 8.22
N GLN A 259 -2.65 13.51 7.96
CA GLN A 259 -3.88 13.05 7.32
C GLN A 259 -5.08 13.09 8.25
N LYS A 260 -4.92 12.71 9.52
CA LYS A 260 -6.02 12.60 10.50
C LYS A 260 -6.43 13.94 11.09
N ARG A 261 -5.47 14.82 11.39
CA ARG A 261 -5.71 16.10 12.10
C ARG A 261 -4.89 17.26 11.49
N PRO A 262 -5.02 17.55 10.18
CA PRO A 262 -4.21 18.55 9.48
C PRO A 262 -4.25 19.93 10.15
N ASP A 263 -5.43 20.40 10.57
CA ASP A 263 -5.57 21.70 11.22
C ASP A 263 -4.84 21.80 12.55
N LEU A 264 -4.86 20.72 13.34
CA LEU A 264 -4.16 20.68 14.61
C LEU A 264 -2.65 20.64 14.39
N MET A 265 -2.19 19.88 13.39
CA MET A 265 -0.78 19.84 12.99
C MET A 265 -0.30 21.19 12.49
N LYS A 266 -1.06 21.89 11.65
CA LYS A 266 -0.76 23.25 11.19
C LYS A 266 -0.56 24.23 12.35
N ARG A 267 -1.37 24.11 13.41
CA ARG A 267 -1.27 24.97 14.60
C ARG A 267 -0.08 24.62 15.49
N LYS A 268 0.18 23.33 15.75
CA LYS A 268 1.18 22.89 16.73
C LYS A 268 2.57 22.65 16.14
N HIS A 269 2.61 22.21 14.88
CA HIS A 269 3.83 21.81 14.16
C HIS A 269 3.87 22.45 12.76
N PRO A 270 3.85 23.79 12.66
CA PRO A 270 3.70 24.50 11.38
C PRO A 270 4.80 24.18 10.36
N ASP A 271 6.04 23.94 10.81
CA ASP A 271 7.15 23.59 9.93
C ASP A 271 6.98 22.19 9.31
N LEU A 272 6.57 21.20 10.12
CA LEU A 272 6.26 19.86 9.63
C LEU A 272 5.08 19.89 8.66
N TYR A 273 4.03 20.65 9.02
CA TYR A 273 2.86 20.81 8.16
C TYR A 273 3.23 21.34 6.77
N LYS A 274 4.09 22.36 6.69
CA LYS A 274 4.56 22.90 5.40
C LYS A 274 5.35 21.88 4.59
N MET A 275 6.24 21.11 5.22
CA MET A 275 7.01 20.08 4.50
C MET A 275 6.10 18.96 3.99
N LEU A 276 5.11 18.55 4.79
CA LEU A 276 4.17 17.50 4.38
C LEU A 276 3.18 17.96 3.31
N LEU A 277 2.80 19.25 3.27
CA LEU A 277 2.06 19.79 2.11
C LEU A 277 2.85 19.59 0.81
N LEU A 278 4.16 19.86 0.82
CA LEU A 278 5.02 19.68 -0.35
C LEU A 278 5.12 18.19 -0.74
N ILE A 279 5.40 17.31 0.23
CA ILE A 279 5.56 15.87 -0.01
C ILE A 279 4.26 15.25 -0.56
N TYR A 280 3.11 15.62 -0.01
CA TYR A 280 1.81 15.08 -0.42
C TYR A 280 1.09 15.88 -1.51
N ASN A 281 1.73 16.94 -2.03
CA ASN A 281 1.17 17.86 -3.03
C ASN A 281 -0.22 18.42 -2.65
N LYS A 282 -0.38 18.84 -1.39
CA LYS A 282 -1.62 19.39 -0.82
C LYS A 282 -1.63 20.93 -0.74
#